data_AF-A0A4Q3YQL0-F1
#
_entry.id   AF-A0A4Q3YQL0-F1
#
_cell.length_a   1.000
_cell.length_b   1.000
_cell.length_c   1.000
_cell.angle_alpha   90.00
_cell.angle_beta   90.00
_cell.angle_gamma   90.00
#
_symmetry.space_group_name_H-M   'P 1'
#
loop_
_entity.id
_entity.type
_entity.pdbx_description
1 polymer ?
#
loop_
_entity_poly.entity_id
_entity_poly.type
_entity_poly.pdbx_seq_one_letter_code
_entity_poly.pdbx_strand_id
1 'polypeptide(L)'
;MRLRYLHLQNYPPISDIKVCFASGSPLNRECAIRFVVGVNGSGKSNLLRAVAEVFLAMADLRVSAFPVSLIYELGARGSQSHRTLLLHCPGTRQLASLWLHERFAFDDQSGPEVFEACTEHLALHGKPMDLGFKALIEPGHWPQRDSTPPQIALPSAVLAYTTGDLRPWRSVWNRNQNAEGIQGTGDDNNAEERPAGWTVAQERALLAARPPFEATQDTDRGGSTSEADSFRRPLLLDATLLKCALLAVALPQAFVETTGYPGRAEVDTAMAQLRQGSDNKTGLQELLERGGWHHLVSVAFRSRLQATQWDQKLCETAHDWWLCASEVISEPHPAEARRTLWFDLKSTLDAKSQSFASAARKELQDCATHGEALWALLGGAKDASAFDLFTRLLELNQVGLFEDIQIRLRRAPVPGDVDMTEADDIGVLRYEELSDGEQMVLGRMALFHLLQGQQDALLLLDEPETHFNDKWKREIVDIIDDAIGNTSNDVLISTHSAIVLSDVFNNEIVMVQKTAQGSTARNVDEPTFGTDPSALMMTVFGADDSIGKRAQEFIEGKLRQATGTQAEIVDLERLIARMGSGFYRSELRTLLNMWRGGDA
;
A
#
# COMPACT_ATOMS: atom_id res chain seq x y z
N MET A 1 7.81 5.94 12.86
CA MET A 1 7.63 4.51 13.02
C MET A 1 8.83 3.79 12.45
N ARG A 2 9.37 2.83 13.22
CA ARG A 2 10.40 1.88 12.77
C ARG A 2 10.17 0.53 13.44
N LEU A 3 9.90 -0.52 12.67
CA LEU A 3 9.98 -1.90 13.13
C LEU A 3 11.44 -2.21 13.47
N ARG A 4 11.71 -2.83 14.61
CA ARG A 4 13.06 -3.19 15.07
C ARG A 4 13.24 -4.69 15.07
N TYR A 5 12.26 -5.41 15.60
CA TYR A 5 12.31 -6.85 15.72
C TYR A 5 10.93 -7.48 15.60
N LEU A 6 10.85 -8.61 14.92
CA LEU A 6 9.67 -9.45 14.84
C LEU A 6 10.07 -10.91 15.06
N HIS A 7 9.47 -11.54 16.05
CA HIS A 7 9.47 -12.99 16.21
C HIS A 7 8.05 -13.49 16.03
N LEU A 8 7.84 -14.30 15.00
CA LEU A 8 6.52 -14.80 14.60
C LEU A 8 6.57 -16.33 14.54
N GLN A 9 5.61 -16.98 15.19
CA GLN A 9 5.51 -18.44 15.20
C GLN A 9 4.12 -18.90 14.77
N ASN A 10 4.04 -20.10 14.19
CA ASN A 10 2.80 -20.79 13.84
C ASN A 10 1.86 -19.97 12.91
N TYR A 11 2.41 -19.29 11.90
CA TYR A 11 1.66 -18.56 10.88
C TYR A 11 1.88 -19.19 9.49
N PRO A 12 1.07 -20.17 9.05
CA PRO A 12 1.34 -20.94 7.84
C PRO A 12 1.66 -20.08 6.60
N PRO A 13 2.73 -20.40 5.82
CA PRO A 13 3.64 -21.53 5.95
C PRO A 13 4.82 -21.31 6.92
N ILE A 14 4.84 -20.17 7.61
CA ILE A 14 5.87 -19.77 8.58
C ILE A 14 5.66 -20.54 9.88
N SER A 15 6.63 -21.36 10.26
CA SER A 15 6.63 -22.10 11.52
C SER A 15 7.26 -21.28 12.65
N ASP A 16 8.45 -20.75 12.42
CA ASP A 16 9.17 -19.87 13.34
C ASP A 16 10.10 -18.95 12.53
N ILE A 17 9.88 -17.64 12.61
CA ILE A 17 10.69 -16.65 11.92
C ILE A 17 11.07 -15.52 12.88
N LYS A 18 12.36 -15.21 12.92
CA LYS A 18 12.93 -14.08 13.64
C LYS A 18 13.50 -13.11 12.62
N VAL A 19 13.06 -11.87 12.65
CA VAL A 19 13.48 -10.81 11.75
C VAL A 19 14.00 -9.65 12.60
N CYS A 20 15.29 -9.36 12.47
CA CYS A 20 15.89 -8.15 12.99
C CYS A 20 15.94 -7.13 11.86
N PHE A 21 15.13 -6.09 11.95
CA PHE A 21 15.06 -5.07 10.92
C PHE A 21 16.22 -4.09 11.08
N ALA A 22 16.86 -3.70 9.97
CA ALA A 22 17.84 -2.63 10.00
C ALA A 22 17.22 -1.35 10.55
N SER A 23 18.02 -0.68 11.37
CA SER A 23 17.55 0.36 12.27
C SER A 23 17.93 1.77 11.81
N GLY A 24 18.95 1.87 10.95
CA GLY A 24 19.37 3.09 10.25
C GLY A 24 19.30 2.94 8.73
N SER A 25 19.08 4.05 8.04
CA SER A 25 19.21 4.12 6.59
C SER A 25 20.67 4.42 6.22
N PRO A 26 21.29 3.69 5.29
CA PRO A 26 22.63 3.99 4.77
C PRO A 26 22.78 5.40 4.20
N LEU A 27 21.66 6.02 3.79
CA LEU A 27 21.62 7.36 3.22
C LEU A 27 21.08 8.42 4.21
N ASN A 28 21.11 8.14 5.52
CA ASN A 28 20.59 9.04 6.57
C ASN A 28 19.12 9.43 6.40
N ARG A 29 18.32 8.59 5.73
CA ARG A 29 16.86 8.77 5.64
C ARG A 29 16.22 8.63 7.02
N GLU A 30 15.19 9.42 7.28
CA GLU A 30 14.35 9.23 8.47
C GLU A 30 13.41 8.03 8.28
N CYS A 31 12.94 7.86 7.04
CA CYS A 31 12.13 6.73 6.59
C CYS A 31 12.96 5.44 6.50
N ALA A 32 12.36 4.33 6.94
CA ALA A 32 12.94 3.00 6.77
C ALA A 32 12.28 2.28 5.58
N ILE A 33 13.05 2.02 4.53
CA ILE A 33 12.61 1.24 3.37
C ILE A 33 13.23 -0.15 3.48
N ARG A 34 12.40 -1.19 3.44
CA ARG A 34 12.83 -2.57 3.67
C ARG A 34 12.25 -3.52 2.66
N PHE A 35 13.08 -4.42 2.17
CA PHE A 35 12.71 -5.38 1.14
C PHE A 35 12.66 -6.79 1.70
N VAL A 36 11.51 -7.43 1.58
CA VAL A 36 11.32 -8.85 1.87
C VAL A 36 11.51 -9.62 0.58
N VAL A 37 12.58 -10.40 0.50
CA VAL A 37 13.02 -11.10 -0.72
C VAL A 37 13.00 -12.61 -0.47
N GLY A 38 12.82 -13.41 -1.51
CA GLY A 38 12.77 -14.87 -1.39
C GLY A 38 12.06 -15.54 -2.55
N VAL A 39 12.43 -16.80 -2.81
CA VAL A 39 11.83 -17.62 -3.89
C VAL A 39 10.32 -17.79 -3.75
N ASN A 40 9.64 -18.22 -4.81
CA ASN A 40 8.19 -18.42 -4.79
C ASN A 40 7.78 -19.43 -3.70
N GLY A 41 6.74 -19.09 -2.95
CA GLY A 41 6.26 -19.93 -1.84
C GLY A 41 7.12 -19.89 -0.57
N SER A 42 8.15 -19.03 -0.49
CA SER A 42 8.94 -18.80 0.73
C SER A 42 8.15 -18.20 1.89
N GLY A 43 7.06 -17.48 1.60
CA GLY A 43 6.21 -16.89 2.64
C GLY A 43 6.24 -15.36 2.75
N LYS A 44 6.88 -14.63 1.82
CA LYS A 44 6.94 -13.15 1.83
C LYS A 44 5.59 -12.47 2.06
N SER A 45 4.59 -12.77 1.23
CA SER A 45 3.25 -12.20 1.37
C SER A 45 2.52 -12.66 2.64
N ASN A 46 2.92 -13.81 3.23
CA ASN A 46 2.41 -14.26 4.53
C ASN A 46 3.06 -13.45 5.67
N LEU A 47 4.34 -13.09 5.56
CA LEU A 47 5.02 -12.24 6.53
C LEU A 47 4.35 -10.85 6.61
N LEU A 48 4.12 -10.20 5.45
CA LEU A 48 3.42 -8.91 5.41
C LEU A 48 1.99 -9.02 5.98
N ARG A 49 1.26 -10.10 5.63
CA ARG A 49 -0.08 -10.36 6.19
C ARG A 49 -0.06 -10.57 7.71
N ALA A 50 0.94 -11.29 8.24
CA ALA A 50 1.10 -11.49 9.67
C ALA A 50 1.34 -10.15 10.39
N VAL A 51 2.20 -9.28 9.85
CA VAL A 51 2.42 -7.93 10.39
C VAL A 51 1.11 -7.12 10.39
N ALA A 52 0.36 -7.14 9.29
CA ALA A 52 -0.94 -6.48 9.22
C ALA A 52 -1.93 -7.04 10.26
N GLU A 53 -1.98 -8.36 10.43
CA GLU A 53 -2.86 -9.04 11.38
C GLU A 53 -2.53 -8.69 12.84
N VAL A 54 -1.24 -8.51 13.17
CA VAL A 54 -0.80 -8.04 14.49
C VAL A 54 -1.35 -6.65 14.78
N PHE A 55 -1.17 -5.69 13.87
CA PHE A 55 -1.68 -4.34 14.08
C PHE A 55 -3.21 -4.27 14.06
N LEU A 56 -3.89 -5.13 13.28
CA LEU A 56 -5.35 -5.26 13.35
C LEU A 56 -5.80 -5.78 14.70
N ALA A 57 -5.12 -6.81 15.23
CA ALA A 57 -5.42 -7.34 16.56
C ALA A 57 -5.22 -6.26 17.63
N MET A 58 -4.12 -5.49 17.55
CA MET A 58 -3.87 -4.38 18.48
C MET A 58 -4.93 -3.28 18.40
N ALA A 59 -5.32 -2.88 17.18
CA ALA A 59 -6.35 -1.86 16.96
C ALA A 59 -7.71 -2.30 17.51
N ASP A 60 -8.06 -3.58 17.37
CA ASP A 60 -9.30 -4.17 17.87
C ASP A 60 -9.20 -4.63 19.35
N LEU A 61 -8.10 -4.33 20.06
CA LEU A 61 -7.79 -4.82 21.41
C LEU A 61 -7.91 -6.34 21.59
N ARG A 62 -7.57 -7.10 20.55
CA ARG A 62 -7.50 -8.56 20.55
C ARG A 62 -6.06 -9.03 20.73
N VAL A 63 -5.91 -10.18 21.36
CA VAL A 63 -4.63 -10.89 21.36
C VAL A 63 -4.45 -11.52 19.98
N SER A 64 -3.22 -11.50 19.47
CA SER A 64 -2.86 -12.16 18.22
C SER A 64 -3.32 -13.63 18.23
N ALA A 65 -3.82 -14.11 17.09
CA ALA A 65 -4.25 -15.50 16.91
C ALA A 65 -3.07 -16.50 16.91
N PHE A 66 -1.85 -15.99 16.84
CA PHE A 66 -0.60 -16.75 16.77
C PHE A 66 0.45 -16.11 17.69
N PRO A 67 1.44 -16.89 18.18
CA PRO A 67 2.50 -16.34 18.99
C PRO A 67 3.35 -15.31 18.23
N VAL A 68 3.52 -14.14 18.84
CA VAL A 68 4.29 -13.04 18.25
C VAL A 68 4.95 -12.19 19.34
N SER A 69 6.20 -11.79 19.09
CA SER A 69 6.86 -10.70 19.80
C SER A 69 7.27 -9.64 18.78
N LEU A 70 6.86 -8.39 19.01
CA LEU A 70 7.12 -7.29 18.10
C LEU A 70 7.70 -6.11 18.88
N ILE A 71 8.82 -5.58 18.39
CA ILE A 71 9.47 -4.37 18.91
C ILE A 71 9.49 -3.34 17.81
N TYR A 72 8.97 -2.16 18.11
CA TYR A 72 8.89 -1.05 17.16
C TYR A 72 8.97 0.29 17.88
N GLU A 73 9.41 1.31 17.15
CA GLU A 73 9.59 2.67 17.64
C GLU A 73 8.60 3.60 16.94
N LEU A 74 8.05 4.56 17.67
CA LEU A 74 7.18 5.61 17.16
C LEU A 74 7.74 6.99 17.57
N GLY A 75 7.46 8.02 16.79
CA GLY A 75 8.00 9.37 16.91
C GLY A 75 9.44 9.49 16.39
N ALA A 76 9.79 10.69 15.92
CA ALA A 76 11.15 11.02 15.48
C ALA A 76 12.16 10.85 16.62
N ARG A 77 13.28 10.17 16.38
CA ARG A 77 14.30 9.94 17.43
C ARG A 77 14.86 11.24 17.98
N GLY A 78 15.08 11.28 19.29
CA GLY A 78 15.51 12.50 20.00
C GLY A 78 14.40 13.51 20.27
N SER A 79 13.21 13.34 19.68
CA SER A 79 12.03 14.14 20.02
C SER A 79 11.39 13.70 21.34
N GLN A 80 10.57 14.58 21.92
CA GLN A 80 9.83 14.25 23.13
C GLN A 80 8.72 13.20 22.92
N SER A 81 8.25 13.03 21.67
CA SER A 81 7.22 12.06 21.30
C SER A 81 7.78 10.68 20.96
N HIS A 82 9.12 10.54 20.95
CA HIS A 82 9.78 9.27 20.70
C HIS A 82 9.47 8.25 21.78
N ARG A 83 9.15 7.02 21.36
CA ARG A 83 8.77 5.92 22.25
C ARG A 83 9.04 4.57 21.61
N THR A 84 9.53 3.63 22.40
CA THR A 84 9.71 2.23 22.02
C THR A 84 8.59 1.39 22.60
N LEU A 85 7.99 0.56 21.77
CA LEU A 85 6.92 -0.35 22.11
C LEU A 85 7.42 -1.78 22.03
N LEU A 86 7.04 -2.59 23.01
CA LEU A 86 7.30 -4.02 23.04
C LEU A 86 5.96 -4.74 23.25
N LEU A 87 5.51 -5.41 22.19
CA LEU A 87 4.37 -6.32 22.21
C LEU A 87 4.89 -7.75 22.38
N HIS A 88 4.33 -8.48 23.34
CA HIS A 88 4.61 -9.90 23.50
C HIS A 88 3.31 -10.68 23.72
N CYS A 89 3.02 -11.57 22.78
CA CYS A 89 1.82 -12.40 22.76
C CYS A 89 2.26 -13.85 22.50
N PRO A 90 2.56 -14.68 23.52
CA PRO A 90 3.07 -16.03 23.32
C PRO A 90 1.98 -17.06 22.93
N GLY A 91 0.80 -16.60 22.52
CA GLY A 91 -0.35 -17.45 22.16
C GLY A 91 -1.39 -17.66 23.26
N THR A 92 -1.14 -17.16 24.48
CA THR A 92 -2.14 -17.16 25.57
C THR A 92 -2.44 -15.74 26.03
N ARG A 93 -3.72 -15.43 26.25
CA ARG A 93 -4.17 -14.11 26.72
C ARG A 93 -3.62 -13.74 28.10
N GLN A 94 -3.34 -14.74 28.94
CA GLN A 94 -2.81 -14.52 30.29
C GLN A 94 -1.36 -14.01 30.30
N LEU A 95 -0.60 -14.28 29.23
CA LEU A 95 0.80 -13.85 29.12
C LEU A 95 0.98 -12.70 28.12
N ALA A 96 -0.08 -12.37 27.37
CA ALA A 96 -0.07 -11.26 26.44
C ALA A 96 0.14 -9.93 27.18
N SER A 97 1.11 -9.13 26.72
CA SER A 97 1.47 -7.86 27.34
C SER A 97 1.97 -6.84 26.32
N LEU A 98 1.84 -5.57 26.67
CA LEU A 98 2.26 -4.43 25.87
C LEU A 98 2.99 -3.42 26.76
N TRP A 99 4.20 -3.07 26.38
CA TRP A 99 5.09 -2.21 27.16
C TRP A 99 5.53 -1.00 26.34
N LEU A 100 5.76 0.11 27.02
CA LEU A 100 6.17 1.38 26.43
C LEU A 100 7.34 1.97 27.21
N HIS A 101 8.38 2.38 26.51
CA HIS A 101 9.47 3.17 27.04
C HIS A 101 9.55 4.52 26.31
N GLU A 102 9.35 5.60 27.04
CA GLU A 102 9.44 6.96 26.49
C GLU A 102 10.91 7.35 26.29
N ARG A 103 11.22 8.00 25.17
CA ARG A 103 12.55 8.57 24.84
C ARG A 103 13.72 7.57 24.90
N PHE A 104 13.43 6.29 24.74
CA PHE A 104 14.42 5.25 24.55
C PHE A 104 14.44 4.84 23.09
N ALA A 105 15.62 4.52 22.57
CA ALA A 105 15.82 3.96 21.25
C ALA A 105 16.90 2.89 21.37
N PHE A 106 16.71 1.75 20.70
CA PHE A 106 17.78 0.76 20.59
C PHE A 106 18.88 1.30 19.66
N ASP A 107 20.15 0.96 19.93
CA ASP A 107 21.26 1.31 19.04
C ASP A 107 21.03 0.72 17.64
N ASP A 108 21.38 1.43 16.57
CA ASP A 108 21.19 0.93 15.21
C ASP A 108 22.05 -0.28 14.87
N GLN A 109 23.15 -0.48 15.62
CA GLN A 109 24.02 -1.65 15.54
C GLN A 109 23.55 -2.81 16.42
N SER A 110 22.40 -2.68 17.10
CA SER A 110 21.85 -3.76 17.92
C SER A 110 21.53 -4.97 17.05
N GLY A 111 22.25 -6.07 17.28
CA GLY A 111 22.02 -7.33 16.61
C GLY A 111 20.79 -8.09 17.15
N PRO A 112 20.42 -9.20 16.49
CA PRO A 112 19.29 -10.04 16.91
C PRO A 112 19.42 -10.54 18.36
N GLU A 113 20.64 -10.79 18.82
CA GLU A 113 20.94 -11.26 20.18
C GLU A 113 20.38 -10.35 21.28
N VAL A 114 20.41 -9.03 21.07
CA VAL A 114 19.90 -8.05 22.05
C VAL A 114 18.38 -8.18 22.16
N PHE A 115 17.68 -8.22 21.03
CA PHE A 115 16.23 -8.32 21.00
C PHE A 115 15.74 -9.68 21.50
N GLU A 116 16.47 -10.75 21.17
CA GLU A 116 16.18 -12.10 21.67
C GLU A 116 16.35 -12.20 23.18
N ALA A 117 17.43 -11.64 23.74
CA ALA A 117 17.61 -11.58 25.19
C ALA A 117 16.46 -10.80 25.87
N CYS A 118 15.98 -9.72 25.26
CA CYS A 118 14.83 -8.97 25.77
C CYS A 118 13.53 -9.79 25.75
N THR A 119 13.22 -10.48 24.64
CA THR A 119 11.98 -11.26 24.51
C THR A 119 12.01 -12.53 25.36
N GLU A 120 13.15 -13.22 25.46
CA GLU A 120 13.34 -14.38 26.34
C GLU A 120 13.22 -14.00 27.82
N HIS A 121 13.83 -12.88 28.23
CA HIS A 121 13.70 -12.40 29.60
C HIS A 121 12.25 -12.09 29.95
N LEU A 122 11.52 -11.43 29.05
CA LEU A 122 10.11 -11.13 29.22
C LEU A 122 9.25 -12.40 29.32
N ALA A 123 9.52 -13.40 28.48
CA ALA A 123 8.80 -14.68 28.52
C ALA A 123 9.02 -15.42 29.85
N LEU A 124 10.22 -15.34 30.43
CA LEU A 124 10.57 -16.00 31.69
C LEU A 124 10.07 -15.27 32.94
N HIS A 125 10.14 -13.93 32.96
CA HIS A 125 9.91 -13.12 34.17
C HIS A 125 8.61 -12.33 34.13
N GLY A 126 7.90 -12.30 32.99
CA GLY A 126 6.67 -11.53 32.81
C GLY A 126 6.86 -10.01 32.78
N LYS A 127 8.11 -9.53 32.73
CA LYS A 127 8.47 -8.11 32.63
C LYS A 127 9.73 -7.89 31.80
N PRO A 128 9.90 -6.73 31.14
CA PRO A 128 11.11 -6.40 30.41
C PRO A 128 12.34 -6.31 31.32
N MET A 129 13.52 -6.54 30.75
CA MET A 129 14.80 -6.50 31.47
C MET A 129 15.11 -5.07 31.95
N ASP A 130 14.82 -4.06 31.13
CA ASP A 130 15.00 -2.65 31.47
C ASP A 130 13.84 -2.11 32.31
N LEU A 131 14.17 -1.55 33.48
CA LEU A 131 13.21 -0.97 34.43
C LEU A 131 12.49 0.29 33.90
N GLY A 132 12.90 0.83 32.76
CA GLY A 132 12.28 2.01 32.16
C GLY A 132 11.03 1.71 31.31
N PHE A 133 10.78 0.44 30.96
CA PHE A 133 9.54 0.05 30.30
C PHE A 133 8.37 0.07 31.30
N LYS A 134 7.34 0.86 30.98
CA LYS A 134 6.07 0.91 31.70
C LYS A 134 5.06 0.00 30.98
N ALA A 135 4.32 -0.80 31.74
CA ALA A 135 3.24 -1.61 31.16
C ALA A 135 2.09 -0.70 30.71
N LEU A 136 1.73 -0.77 29.43
CA LEU A 136 0.44 -0.28 28.95
C LEU A 136 -0.64 -1.35 29.15
N ILE A 137 -0.25 -2.62 28.98
CA ILE A 137 -1.08 -3.79 29.27
C ILE A 137 -0.19 -4.81 29.98
N GLU A 138 -0.46 -5.05 31.26
CA GLU A 138 0.22 -6.07 32.04
C GLU A 138 -0.22 -7.49 31.62
N PRO A 139 0.65 -8.50 31.80
CA PRO A 139 0.26 -9.90 31.64
C PRO A 139 -1.02 -10.20 32.43
N GLY A 140 -2.01 -10.80 31.76
CA GLY A 140 -3.29 -11.19 32.37
C GLY A 140 -4.36 -10.10 32.37
N HIS A 141 -3.99 -8.85 32.11
CA HIS A 141 -4.89 -7.69 32.13
C HIS A 141 -5.30 -7.20 30.74
N TRP A 142 -5.18 -8.06 29.72
CA TRP A 142 -5.56 -7.69 28.35
C TRP A 142 -7.04 -7.25 28.30
N PRO A 143 -7.34 -6.01 27.88
CA PRO A 143 -8.66 -5.42 28.01
C PRO A 143 -9.73 -6.15 27.19
N GLN A 144 -10.98 -6.03 27.64
CA GLN A 144 -12.14 -6.50 26.87
C GLN A 144 -12.45 -5.51 25.73
N ARG A 145 -13.08 -5.98 24.65
CA ARG A 145 -13.23 -5.23 23.38
C ARG A 145 -13.95 -3.89 23.51
N ASP A 146 -14.76 -3.68 24.55
CA ASP A 146 -15.47 -2.41 24.78
C ASP A 146 -14.56 -1.28 25.33
N SER A 147 -13.25 -1.52 25.47
CA SER A 147 -12.27 -0.50 25.88
C SER A 147 -11.71 0.25 24.67
N THR A 148 -11.27 1.49 24.86
CA THR A 148 -10.51 2.22 23.82
C THR A 148 -9.07 1.72 23.76
N PRO A 149 -8.53 1.39 22.57
CA PRO A 149 -7.14 0.96 22.44
C PRO A 149 -6.18 2.05 22.94
N PRO A 150 -5.02 1.68 23.51
CA PRO A 150 -4.00 2.65 23.89
C PRO A 150 -3.43 3.26 22.60
N GLN A 151 -4.04 4.36 22.15
CA GLN A 151 -3.73 5.04 20.89
C GLN A 151 -2.24 5.41 20.77
N ILE A 152 -1.58 5.66 21.90
CA ILE A 152 -0.14 5.92 21.98
C ILE A 152 0.71 4.76 21.45
N ALA A 153 0.21 3.52 21.47
CA ALA A 153 0.92 2.35 21.00
C ALA A 153 0.71 2.06 19.50
N LEU A 154 -0.28 2.68 18.86
CA LEU A 154 -0.58 2.41 17.45
C LEU A 154 0.16 3.39 16.53
N PRO A 155 0.55 2.95 15.32
CA PRO A 155 0.96 3.82 14.24
C PRO A 155 -0.16 4.84 13.90
N SER A 156 0.20 5.94 13.25
CA SER A 156 -0.79 6.92 12.76
C SER A 156 -1.63 6.33 11.63
N ALA A 157 -1.00 5.52 10.78
CA ALA A 157 -1.64 4.81 9.68
C ALA A 157 -0.94 3.47 9.42
N VAL A 158 -1.72 2.43 9.09
CA VAL A 158 -1.18 1.18 8.55
C VAL A 158 -1.90 0.87 7.25
N LEU A 159 -1.18 0.97 6.13
CA LEU A 159 -1.74 0.75 4.78
C LEU A 159 -1.16 -0.53 4.19
N ALA A 160 -2.02 -1.45 3.78
CA ALA A 160 -1.64 -2.69 3.13
C ALA A 160 -2.14 -2.73 1.68
N TYR A 161 -1.25 -3.12 0.77
CA TYR A 161 -1.55 -3.24 -0.65
C TYR A 161 -0.90 -4.50 -1.23
N THR A 162 -1.58 -5.14 -2.18
CA THR A 162 -1.04 -6.27 -2.94
C THR A 162 -1.41 -6.13 -4.41
N THR A 163 -0.50 -6.54 -5.28
CA THR A 163 -0.78 -6.68 -6.72
C THR A 163 -1.34 -8.05 -7.07
N GLY A 164 -1.27 -9.00 -6.13
CA GLY A 164 -1.80 -10.35 -6.28
C GLY A 164 -3.28 -10.46 -5.93
N ASP A 165 -3.69 -11.68 -5.54
CA ASP A 165 -5.06 -11.96 -5.14
C ASP A 165 -5.39 -11.28 -3.80
N LEU A 166 -6.45 -10.48 -3.78
CA LEU A 166 -6.95 -9.81 -2.58
C LEU A 166 -7.66 -10.76 -1.61
N ARG A 167 -8.14 -11.94 -2.05
CA ARG A 167 -8.93 -12.85 -1.19
C ARG A 167 -8.19 -13.32 0.07
N PRO A 168 -6.92 -13.75 0.01
CA PRO A 168 -6.14 -14.10 1.20
C PRO A 168 -5.97 -12.93 2.16
N TRP A 169 -5.80 -11.71 1.65
CA TRP A 169 -5.71 -10.49 2.45
C TRP A 169 -7.04 -10.15 3.11
N ARG A 170 -8.16 -10.19 2.37
CA ARG A 170 -9.50 -9.98 2.91
C ARG A 170 -9.85 -10.99 4.01
N SER A 171 -9.37 -12.23 3.92
CA SER A 171 -9.58 -13.22 4.98
C SER A 171 -9.01 -12.78 6.33
N VAL A 172 -7.87 -12.07 6.34
CA VAL A 172 -7.27 -11.53 7.58
C VAL A 172 -8.17 -10.47 8.21
N TRP A 173 -8.72 -9.56 7.41
CA TRP A 173 -9.67 -8.54 7.89
C TRP A 173 -11.00 -9.17 8.34
N ASN A 174 -11.54 -10.15 7.61
CA ASN A 174 -12.81 -10.79 7.92
C ASN A 174 -12.74 -11.65 9.19
N ARG A 175 -11.66 -12.40 9.43
CA ARG A 175 -11.47 -13.15 10.69
C ARG A 175 -11.45 -12.22 11.90
N ASN A 176 -10.94 -11.01 11.69
CA ASN A 176 -10.83 -9.99 12.71
C ASN A 176 -12.16 -9.25 12.96
N GLN A 177 -13.04 -9.14 11.96
CA GLN A 177 -14.42 -8.65 12.10
C GLN A 177 -15.38 -9.72 12.67
N ASN A 178 -15.40 -10.94 12.11
CA ASN A 178 -16.39 -11.97 12.43
C ASN A 178 -16.20 -12.68 13.77
N ALA A 179 -15.15 -12.38 14.52
CA ALA A 179 -15.00 -12.87 15.88
C ALA A 179 -15.95 -12.16 16.87
N GLU A 180 -16.90 -11.34 16.41
CA GLU A 180 -18.07 -10.85 17.14
C GLU A 180 -19.08 -11.95 17.50
N GLY A 181 -18.99 -13.14 16.89
CA GLY A 181 -19.94 -14.25 17.10
C GLY A 181 -19.40 -15.51 17.80
N ILE A 182 -18.16 -15.54 18.29
CA ILE A 182 -17.61 -16.71 19.00
C ILE A 182 -17.64 -16.47 20.52
N GLN A 183 -18.82 -16.09 21.03
CA GLN A 183 -19.22 -16.49 22.38
C GLN A 183 -19.99 -17.81 22.23
N GLY A 184 -19.60 -18.81 23.02
CA GLY A 184 -20.04 -20.20 22.88
C GLY A 184 -21.56 -20.40 22.76
N THR A 185 -22.03 -20.53 21.53
CA THR A 185 -23.24 -21.26 21.17
C THR A 185 -22.78 -22.47 20.36
N GLY A 186 -23.10 -23.67 20.84
CA GLY A 186 -22.67 -24.92 20.22
C GLY A 186 -23.04 -25.01 18.74
N ASP A 187 -22.17 -25.66 17.97
CA ASP A 187 -22.41 -26.47 16.76
C ASP A 187 -23.44 -26.07 15.67
N ASP A 188 -24.01 -24.87 15.67
CA ASP A 188 -25.07 -24.49 14.71
C ASP A 188 -24.60 -23.55 13.58
N ASN A 189 -23.34 -23.71 13.14
CA ASN A 189 -22.86 -23.09 11.89
C ASN A 189 -22.26 -24.12 10.92
N ASN A 190 -22.77 -25.35 10.96
CA ASN A 190 -22.92 -26.09 9.71
C ASN A 190 -24.01 -25.35 8.91
N ALA A 191 -23.61 -24.54 7.94
CA ALA A 191 -24.45 -24.39 6.76
C ALA A 191 -24.62 -25.80 6.20
N GLU A 192 -25.68 -26.50 6.59
CA GLU A 192 -26.03 -27.82 6.08
C GLU A 192 -26.03 -27.70 4.56
N GLU A 193 -25.00 -28.25 3.92
CA GLU A 193 -24.99 -28.43 2.48
C GLU A 193 -26.26 -29.19 2.11
N ARG A 194 -27.00 -28.68 1.13
CA ARG A 194 -28.27 -29.29 0.70
C ARG A 194 -28.00 -30.77 0.36
N PRO A 195 -28.73 -31.73 0.95
CA PRO A 195 -28.55 -33.14 0.66
C PRO A 195 -28.69 -33.45 -0.84
N ALA A 196 -27.97 -34.47 -1.30
CA ALA A 196 -28.12 -34.97 -2.67
C ALA A 196 -29.59 -35.38 -2.92
N GLY A 197 -30.20 -34.86 -3.99
CA GLY A 197 -31.61 -35.09 -4.32
C GLY A 197 -32.57 -33.99 -3.86
N TRP A 198 -32.07 -32.85 -3.37
CA TRP A 198 -32.88 -31.69 -3.00
C TRP A 198 -33.76 -31.21 -4.17
N THR A 199 -35.08 -31.15 -3.94
CA THR A 199 -36.06 -30.80 -4.98
C THR A 199 -36.51 -29.35 -4.89
N VAL A 200 -36.98 -28.79 -6.00
CA VAL A 200 -37.53 -27.41 -6.07
C VAL A 200 -38.73 -27.21 -5.13
N ALA A 201 -39.51 -28.26 -4.87
CA ALA A 201 -40.62 -28.21 -3.92
C ALA A 201 -40.13 -28.06 -2.47
N GLN A 202 -39.04 -28.75 -2.11
CA GLN A 202 -38.40 -28.62 -0.79
C GLN A 202 -37.74 -27.25 -0.62
N GLU A 203 -37.14 -26.68 -1.67
CA GLU A 203 -36.59 -25.32 -1.66
C GLU A 203 -37.68 -24.27 -1.37
N ARG A 204 -38.85 -24.40 -2.03
CA ARG A 204 -39.99 -23.48 -1.79
C ARG A 204 -40.59 -23.65 -0.39
N ALA A 205 -40.66 -24.88 0.12
CA ALA A 205 -41.17 -25.13 1.47
C ALA A 205 -40.24 -24.55 2.55
N LEU A 206 -38.91 -24.65 2.37
CA LEU A 206 -37.92 -24.04 3.26
C LEU A 206 -38.01 -22.50 3.25
N LEU A 207 -38.13 -21.90 2.06
CA LEU A 207 -38.28 -20.45 1.90
C LEU A 207 -39.60 -19.93 2.48
N ALA A 208 -40.68 -20.72 2.43
CA ALA A 208 -41.97 -20.38 3.02
C ALA A 208 -42.00 -20.61 4.55
N ALA A 209 -41.18 -21.51 5.07
CA ALA A 209 -41.07 -21.78 6.51
C ALA A 209 -40.08 -20.85 7.23
N ARG A 210 -39.20 -20.16 6.49
CA ARG A 210 -38.39 -19.08 7.06
C ARG A 210 -39.29 -17.88 7.36
N PRO A 211 -39.24 -17.30 8.58
CA PRO A 211 -39.83 -15.99 8.81
C PRO A 211 -39.21 -14.99 7.80
N PRO A 212 -39.94 -13.94 7.38
CA PRO A 212 -39.38 -12.91 6.53
C PRO A 212 -38.07 -12.46 7.18
N PHE A 213 -37.01 -12.49 6.39
CA PHE A 213 -35.68 -12.08 6.79
C PHE A 213 -35.79 -10.63 7.29
N GLU A 214 -35.91 -10.44 8.60
CA GLU A 214 -35.42 -9.21 9.20
C GLU A 214 -33.94 -9.24 8.85
N ALA A 215 -33.57 -8.43 7.86
CA ALA A 215 -32.18 -8.08 7.66
C ALA A 215 -31.69 -7.73 9.05
N THR A 216 -30.80 -8.56 9.59
CA THR A 216 -30.02 -8.21 10.75
C THR A 216 -29.51 -6.82 10.44
N GLN A 217 -30.11 -5.84 11.11
CA GLN A 217 -29.56 -4.50 11.17
C GLN A 217 -28.17 -4.76 11.75
N ASP A 218 -27.15 -4.69 10.91
CA ASP A 218 -25.81 -4.39 11.35
C ASP A 218 -26.01 -3.22 12.29
N THR A 219 -25.92 -3.51 13.59
CA THR A 219 -26.01 -2.49 14.61
C THR A 219 -24.65 -1.82 14.56
N ASP A 220 -24.52 -0.98 13.54
CA ASP A 220 -23.46 -0.04 13.35
C ASP A 220 -23.44 0.79 14.63
N ARG A 221 -22.51 0.45 15.53
CA ARG A 221 -22.28 1.20 16.75
C ARG A 221 -21.70 2.53 16.28
N GLY A 222 -22.59 3.48 16.02
CA GLY A 222 -22.31 4.90 15.87
C GLY A 222 -21.73 5.46 17.16
N GLY A 223 -20.48 5.12 17.45
CA GLY A 223 -19.58 5.99 18.18
C GLY A 223 -18.98 6.92 17.15
N SER A 224 -19.03 8.23 17.40
CA SER A 224 -18.27 9.20 16.63
C SER A 224 -16.78 8.86 16.74
N THR A 225 -16.27 8.05 15.82
CA THR A 225 -14.83 7.87 15.64
C THR A 225 -14.29 9.22 15.22
N SER A 226 -13.36 9.76 16.02
CA SER A 226 -12.61 10.95 15.63
C SER A 226 -11.95 10.68 14.28
N GLU A 227 -11.85 11.68 13.40
CA GLU A 227 -11.14 11.61 12.10
C GLU A 227 -9.74 10.96 12.22
N ALA A 228 -9.09 11.10 13.40
CA ALA A 228 -7.79 10.52 13.72
C ALA A 228 -7.80 9.00 14.06
N ASP A 229 -8.97 8.37 14.24
CA ASP A 229 -9.10 6.96 14.61
C ASP A 229 -9.30 6.03 13.41
N SER A 230 -9.72 6.56 12.26
CA SER A 230 -10.06 5.76 11.06
C SER A 230 -8.87 4.99 10.45
N PHE A 231 -7.64 5.49 10.64
CA PHE A 231 -6.41 4.91 10.05
C PHE A 231 -5.57 4.07 11.01
N ARG A 232 -5.88 4.14 12.30
CA ARG A 232 -5.18 3.35 13.32
C ARG A 232 -5.51 1.87 13.22
N ARG A 233 -6.70 1.56 12.72
CA ARG A 233 -7.04 0.22 12.26
C ARG A 233 -6.46 0.04 10.85
N PRO A 234 -5.62 -0.99 10.62
CA PRO A 234 -5.03 -1.19 9.30
C PRO A 234 -6.05 -1.25 8.16
N LEU A 235 -5.69 -0.63 7.04
CA LEU A 235 -6.52 -0.52 5.84
C LEU A 235 -5.95 -1.39 4.73
N LEU A 236 -6.82 -2.23 4.14
CA LEU A 236 -6.49 -2.97 2.94
C LEU A 236 -6.94 -2.17 1.72
N LEU A 237 -5.98 -1.73 0.91
CA LEU A 237 -6.20 -0.91 -0.26
C LEU A 237 -6.67 -1.77 -1.44
N ASP A 238 -7.88 -1.50 -1.93
CA ASP A 238 -8.41 -2.07 -3.17
C ASP A 238 -8.35 -1.06 -4.33
N ALA A 239 -8.89 -1.45 -5.48
CA ALA A 239 -8.86 -0.61 -6.68
C ALA A 239 -9.58 0.74 -6.48
N THR A 240 -10.67 0.77 -5.72
CA THR A 240 -11.41 2.01 -5.45
C THR A 240 -10.61 2.93 -4.53
N LEU A 241 -10.02 2.38 -3.46
CA LEU A 241 -9.19 3.15 -2.54
C LEU A 241 -7.90 3.66 -3.20
N LEU A 242 -7.31 2.92 -4.16
CA LEU A 242 -6.22 3.45 -4.98
C LEU A 242 -6.63 4.68 -5.80
N LYS A 243 -7.83 4.66 -6.41
CA LYS A 243 -8.37 5.84 -7.11
C LYS A 243 -8.65 6.99 -6.14
N CYS A 244 -9.12 6.70 -4.93
CA CYS A 244 -9.30 7.71 -3.89
C CYS A 244 -7.96 8.36 -3.49
N ALA A 245 -6.90 7.56 -3.30
CA ALA A 245 -5.56 8.06 -3.01
C ALA A 245 -5.03 8.93 -4.16
N LEU A 246 -5.18 8.48 -5.41
CA LEU A 246 -4.80 9.24 -6.60
C LEU A 246 -5.56 10.56 -6.69
N LEU A 247 -6.87 10.56 -6.43
CA LEU A 247 -7.68 11.77 -6.41
C LEU A 247 -7.23 12.74 -5.32
N ALA A 248 -7.03 12.25 -4.09
CA ALA A 248 -6.62 13.07 -2.95
C ALA A 248 -5.29 13.79 -3.19
N VAL A 249 -4.40 13.15 -3.96
CA VAL A 249 -3.08 13.68 -4.32
C VAL A 249 -3.16 14.60 -5.55
N ALA A 250 -3.94 14.25 -6.58
CA ALA A 250 -4.00 14.98 -7.84
C ALA A 250 -4.94 16.20 -7.82
N LEU A 251 -6.01 16.18 -7.01
CA LEU A 251 -6.97 17.27 -6.91
C LEU A 251 -6.32 18.61 -6.47
N PRO A 252 -5.51 18.67 -5.40
CA PRO A 252 -4.84 19.92 -5.04
C PRO A 252 -3.92 20.46 -6.16
N GLN A 253 -3.25 19.57 -6.90
CA GLN A 253 -2.35 19.98 -8.00
C GLN A 253 -3.11 20.63 -9.16
N ALA A 254 -4.35 20.21 -9.43
CA ALA A 254 -5.18 20.79 -10.50
C ALA A 254 -5.44 22.30 -10.33
N PHE A 255 -5.39 22.80 -9.09
CA PHE A 255 -5.53 24.22 -8.78
C PHE A 255 -4.20 24.99 -8.87
N VAL A 256 -3.05 24.33 -8.69
CA VAL A 256 -1.72 24.95 -8.76
C VAL A 256 -1.29 25.21 -10.20
N GLU A 257 -1.65 24.33 -11.13
CA GLU A 257 -1.21 24.30 -12.53
C GLU A 257 -1.85 25.35 -13.44
N THR A 258 -2.89 26.06 -12.98
CA THR A 258 -3.68 26.93 -13.85
C THR A 258 -3.56 28.40 -13.47
N THR A 259 -2.86 29.17 -14.30
CA THR A 259 -2.74 30.65 -14.25
C THR A 259 -4.07 31.40 -14.48
N GLY A 260 -5.21 30.72 -14.44
CA GLY A 260 -6.52 31.22 -14.85
C GLY A 260 -7.67 31.05 -13.86
N TYR A 261 -7.40 30.70 -12.59
CA TYR A 261 -8.44 30.73 -11.55
C TYR A 261 -8.75 32.17 -11.11
N PRO A 262 -10.02 32.58 -11.00
CA PRO A 262 -10.38 33.90 -10.47
C PRO A 262 -9.94 34.01 -9.01
N GLY A 263 -9.02 34.95 -8.75
CA GLY A 263 -8.30 35.08 -7.47
C GLY A 263 -9.20 35.29 -6.25
N ARG A 264 -9.18 34.29 -5.36
CA ARG A 264 -9.39 34.48 -3.92
C ARG A 264 -8.02 34.52 -3.25
N ALA A 265 -7.73 35.63 -2.57
CA ALA A 265 -6.50 35.82 -1.78
C ALA A 265 -6.26 34.70 -0.73
N GLU A 266 -7.31 33.96 -0.36
CA GLU A 266 -7.30 32.84 0.57
C GLU A 266 -6.74 31.55 -0.04
N VAL A 267 -7.05 31.24 -1.30
CA VAL A 267 -6.50 30.10 -2.04
C VAL A 267 -5.06 30.44 -2.46
N ASP A 268 -4.80 31.68 -2.89
CA ASP A 268 -3.46 32.14 -3.30
C ASP A 268 -2.42 32.07 -2.18
N THR A 269 -2.80 32.22 -0.90
CA THR A 269 -1.84 32.12 0.22
C THR A 269 -1.54 30.69 0.64
N ALA A 270 -2.51 29.77 0.58
CA ALA A 270 -2.27 28.33 0.73
C ALA A 270 -1.40 27.80 -0.43
N MET A 271 -1.72 28.24 -1.65
CA MET A 271 -0.95 27.94 -2.86
C MET A 271 0.43 28.61 -2.87
N ALA A 272 0.60 29.76 -2.22
CA ALA A 272 1.91 30.39 -2.06
C ALA A 272 2.85 29.61 -1.13
N GLN A 273 2.34 28.88 -0.13
CA GLN A 273 3.18 28.00 0.71
C GLN A 273 3.57 26.70 -0.01
N LEU A 274 2.69 26.14 -0.84
CA LEU A 274 3.03 25.09 -1.81
C LEU A 274 4.06 25.58 -2.85
N ARG A 275 3.99 26.85 -3.28
CA ARG A 275 4.97 27.49 -4.19
C ARG A 275 6.28 27.92 -3.49
N GLN A 276 6.27 28.21 -2.19
CA GLN A 276 7.45 28.67 -1.43
C GLN A 276 8.44 27.54 -1.09
N GLY A 277 8.11 26.28 -1.43
CA GLY A 277 8.97 25.12 -1.23
C GLY A 277 9.81 24.67 -2.43
N SER A 278 9.50 25.08 -3.68
CA SER A 278 10.24 24.56 -4.84
C SER A 278 10.14 25.43 -6.08
N ASP A 279 11.26 26.03 -6.46
CA ASP A 279 11.51 26.61 -7.80
C ASP A 279 11.74 25.51 -8.86
N ASN A 280 11.13 24.33 -8.68
CA ASN A 280 11.19 23.14 -9.52
C ASN A 280 9.82 22.46 -9.44
N LYS A 281 9.38 21.81 -10.53
CA LYS A 281 8.18 20.97 -10.56
C LYS A 281 8.13 20.08 -9.30
N THR A 282 6.96 19.98 -8.65
CA THR A 282 6.82 19.07 -7.51
C THR A 282 7.12 17.65 -7.99
N GLY A 283 7.88 16.84 -7.24
CA GLY A 283 8.25 15.48 -7.67
C GLY A 283 7.02 14.62 -8.05
N LEU A 284 5.88 14.91 -7.42
CA LEU A 284 4.57 14.37 -7.77
C LEU A 284 4.11 14.77 -9.19
N GLN A 285 4.24 16.03 -9.59
CA GLN A 285 3.85 16.49 -10.93
C GLN A 285 4.72 15.84 -12.00
N GLU A 286 6.04 15.75 -11.79
CA GLU A 286 6.90 15.02 -12.72
C GLU A 286 6.50 13.55 -12.83
N LEU A 287 6.12 12.92 -11.72
CA LEU A 287 5.67 11.53 -11.70
C LEU A 287 4.38 11.36 -12.51
N LEU A 288 3.39 12.22 -12.28
CA LEU A 288 2.14 12.23 -13.03
C LEU A 288 2.42 12.42 -14.54
N GLU A 289 3.23 13.42 -14.91
CA GLU A 289 3.59 13.71 -16.31
C GLU A 289 4.30 12.51 -16.96
N ARG A 290 5.24 11.86 -16.25
CA ARG A 290 5.92 10.63 -16.71
C ARG A 290 4.94 9.47 -16.93
N GLY A 291 3.86 9.42 -16.15
CA GLY A 291 2.74 8.48 -16.32
C GLY A 291 1.74 8.87 -17.42
N GLY A 292 2.01 9.93 -18.19
CA GLY A 292 1.09 10.46 -19.19
C GLY A 292 -0.09 11.22 -18.60
N TRP A 293 0.07 11.77 -17.39
CA TRP A 293 -0.92 12.61 -16.72
C TRP A 293 -0.42 14.03 -16.64
N HIS A 294 -1.01 14.92 -17.44
CA HIS A 294 -0.71 16.34 -17.36
C HIS A 294 -1.53 17.02 -16.28
N HIS A 295 -2.86 16.90 -16.30
CA HIS A 295 -3.72 17.50 -15.28
C HIS A 295 -5.06 16.78 -15.18
N LEU A 296 -5.66 16.88 -13.99
CA LEU A 296 -6.99 16.37 -13.72
C LEU A 296 -8.05 17.28 -14.37
N VAL A 297 -9.00 16.69 -15.09
CA VAL A 297 -10.04 17.43 -15.83
C VAL A 297 -11.39 17.31 -15.14
N SER A 298 -11.83 16.08 -14.88
CA SER A 298 -13.09 15.83 -14.19
C SER A 298 -13.06 14.55 -13.40
N VAL A 299 -13.92 14.51 -12.39
CA VAL A 299 -14.08 13.37 -11.48
C VAL A 299 -15.56 13.02 -11.43
N ALA A 300 -15.88 11.74 -11.38
CA ALA A 300 -17.25 11.30 -11.13
C ALA A 300 -17.33 10.29 -10.01
N PHE A 301 -18.42 10.34 -9.26
CA PHE A 301 -18.68 9.43 -8.15
C PHE A 301 -19.93 8.62 -8.46
N ARG A 302 -19.78 7.30 -8.46
CA ARG A 302 -20.90 6.38 -8.62
C ARG A 302 -21.51 6.11 -7.26
N SER A 303 -22.73 6.57 -7.07
CA SER A 303 -23.52 6.37 -5.86
C SER A 303 -24.68 5.40 -6.12
N ARG A 304 -24.91 4.54 -5.14
CA ARG A 304 -26.19 3.86 -4.97
C ARG A 304 -27.03 4.68 -4.00
N LEU A 305 -28.11 5.28 -4.49
CA LEU A 305 -28.98 6.14 -3.69
C LEU A 305 -29.77 5.29 -2.69
N GLN A 306 -29.32 5.29 -1.43
CA GLN A 306 -29.93 4.57 -0.31
C GLN A 306 -30.39 5.53 0.78
N ALA A 307 -31.09 6.61 0.39
CA ALA A 307 -31.49 7.69 1.31
C ALA A 307 -32.32 7.22 2.52
N THR A 308 -32.98 6.05 2.45
CA THR A 308 -33.72 5.47 3.58
C THR A 308 -32.83 4.81 4.63
N GLN A 309 -31.58 4.50 4.29
CA GLN A 309 -30.59 3.85 5.17
C GLN A 309 -29.58 4.85 5.72
N TRP A 310 -29.48 6.04 5.13
CA TRP A 310 -28.55 7.08 5.54
C TRP A 310 -29.03 7.83 6.78
N ASP A 311 -28.09 8.19 7.64
CA ASP A 311 -28.36 9.10 8.75
C ASP A 311 -28.60 10.54 8.24
N GLN A 312 -29.05 11.42 9.11
CA GLN A 312 -29.37 12.79 8.73
C GLN A 312 -28.12 13.54 8.21
N LYS A 313 -26.96 13.34 8.84
CA LYS A 313 -25.71 14.02 8.47
C LYS A 313 -25.24 13.60 7.08
N LEU A 314 -25.36 12.32 6.74
CA LEU A 314 -25.04 11.81 5.42
C LEU A 314 -26.05 12.27 4.39
N CYS A 315 -27.35 12.35 4.72
CA CYS A 315 -28.35 12.93 3.83
C CYS A 315 -28.06 14.40 3.51
N GLU A 316 -27.67 15.21 4.50
CA GLU A 316 -27.26 16.61 4.31
C GLU A 316 -25.98 16.71 3.47
N THR A 317 -25.02 15.81 3.70
CA THR A 317 -23.80 15.72 2.89
C THR A 317 -24.13 15.35 1.45
N ALA A 318 -24.92 14.32 1.23
CA ALA A 318 -25.36 13.89 -0.09
C ALA A 318 -26.15 15.01 -0.80
N HIS A 319 -27.05 15.71 -0.11
CA HIS A 319 -27.76 16.84 -0.69
C HIS A 319 -26.80 17.89 -1.28
N ASP A 320 -25.77 18.29 -0.54
CA ASP A 320 -24.78 19.26 -1.02
C ASP A 320 -23.93 18.71 -2.17
N TRP A 321 -23.52 17.44 -2.11
CA TRP A 321 -22.80 16.78 -3.22
C TRP A 321 -23.58 16.80 -4.53
N TRP A 322 -24.91 16.61 -4.48
CA TRP A 322 -25.76 16.63 -5.67
C TRP A 322 -25.93 18.05 -6.22
N LEU A 323 -26.00 19.07 -5.36
CA LEU A 323 -26.10 20.47 -5.78
C LEU A 323 -24.78 21.00 -6.39
N CYS A 324 -23.65 20.53 -5.87
CA CYS A 324 -22.32 20.90 -6.34
C CYS A 324 -21.84 20.10 -7.55
N ALA A 325 -22.53 19.03 -7.94
CA ALA A 325 -22.18 18.25 -9.13
C ALA A 325 -22.55 19.02 -10.41
N SER A 326 -21.67 19.02 -11.40
CA SER A 326 -21.90 19.66 -12.70
C SER A 326 -22.97 18.93 -13.50
N GLU A 327 -23.02 17.60 -13.38
CA GLU A 327 -24.06 16.77 -13.98
C GLU A 327 -24.36 15.57 -13.09
N VAL A 328 -25.63 15.18 -12.99
CA VAL A 328 -26.05 13.97 -12.27
C VAL A 328 -26.80 13.05 -13.23
N ILE A 329 -26.18 11.92 -13.55
CA ILE A 329 -26.72 10.96 -14.52
C ILE A 329 -27.34 9.78 -13.78
N SER A 330 -28.55 9.37 -14.19
CA SER A 330 -29.17 8.11 -13.73
C SER A 330 -28.66 6.94 -14.57
N GLU A 331 -28.07 5.94 -13.92
CA GLU A 331 -27.69 4.70 -14.60
C GLU A 331 -28.86 3.70 -14.61
N PRO A 332 -29.15 3.04 -15.74
CA PRO A 332 -30.24 2.06 -15.82
C PRO A 332 -29.86 0.79 -15.05
N HIS A 333 -30.53 0.52 -13.94
CA HIS A 333 -30.39 -0.72 -13.18
C HIS A 333 -31.78 -1.25 -12.77
N PRO A 334 -32.04 -2.56 -12.87
CA PRO A 334 -33.39 -3.12 -12.69
C PRO A 334 -33.95 -2.97 -11.27
N ALA A 335 -33.09 -2.83 -10.26
CA ALA A 335 -33.51 -2.84 -8.85
C ALA A 335 -32.87 -1.72 -7.99
N GLU A 336 -31.85 -1.01 -8.49
CA GLU A 336 -31.06 -0.09 -7.66
C GLU A 336 -31.08 1.30 -8.27
N ALA A 337 -31.29 2.31 -7.45
CA ALA A 337 -31.22 3.70 -7.90
C ALA A 337 -29.75 4.14 -7.98
N ARG A 338 -29.11 3.89 -9.12
CA ARG A 338 -27.72 4.28 -9.35
C ARG A 338 -27.63 5.69 -9.94
N ARG A 339 -26.73 6.51 -9.40
CA ARG A 339 -26.46 7.89 -9.81
C ARG A 339 -24.97 8.09 -9.99
N THR A 340 -24.60 8.82 -11.04
CA THR A 340 -23.21 9.21 -11.29
C THR A 340 -23.13 10.72 -11.23
N LEU A 341 -22.43 11.23 -10.23
CA LEU A 341 -22.23 12.65 -9.98
C LEU A 341 -20.93 13.08 -10.64
N TRP A 342 -20.99 13.97 -11.62
CA TRP A 342 -19.83 14.52 -12.32
C TRP A 342 -19.43 15.85 -11.70
N PHE A 343 -18.12 16.07 -11.60
CA PHE A 343 -17.48 17.32 -11.22
C PHE A 343 -16.47 17.70 -12.28
N ASP A 344 -16.85 18.57 -13.21
CA ASP A 344 -15.92 19.23 -14.12
C ASP A 344 -15.21 20.37 -13.38
N LEU A 345 -13.92 20.20 -13.11
CA LEU A 345 -13.19 21.04 -12.17
C LEU A 345 -13.12 22.51 -12.60
N LYS A 346 -13.11 22.78 -13.92
CA LYS A 346 -12.98 24.13 -14.47
C LYS A 346 -14.33 24.80 -14.75
N SER A 347 -15.42 24.05 -14.70
CA SER A 347 -16.75 24.57 -14.98
C SER A 347 -17.26 25.48 -13.83
N THR A 348 -17.96 26.55 -14.18
CA THR A 348 -18.45 27.56 -13.23
C THR A 348 -19.66 27.06 -12.44
N LEU A 349 -19.64 27.23 -11.12
CA LEU A 349 -20.74 26.88 -10.22
C LEU A 349 -21.46 28.15 -9.74
N ASP A 350 -22.79 28.18 -9.84
CA ASP A 350 -23.62 29.24 -9.23
C ASP A 350 -23.99 28.89 -7.78
N ALA A 351 -23.00 28.87 -6.89
CA ALA A 351 -23.21 28.44 -5.50
C ALA A 351 -24.12 29.40 -4.70
N LYS A 352 -24.22 30.67 -5.10
CA LYS A 352 -24.99 31.70 -4.38
C LYS A 352 -26.50 31.55 -4.51
N SER A 353 -26.98 30.87 -5.55
CA SER A 353 -28.40 30.58 -5.74
C SER A 353 -28.83 29.28 -5.06
N GLN A 354 -27.88 28.51 -4.53
CA GLN A 354 -28.11 27.22 -3.89
C GLN A 354 -28.19 27.32 -2.37
N SER A 355 -28.91 26.37 -1.75
CA SER A 355 -29.03 26.26 -0.30
C SER A 355 -28.37 24.97 0.18
N PHE A 356 -27.23 25.12 0.84
CA PHE A 356 -26.44 24.02 1.39
C PHE A 356 -26.85 23.67 2.82
N ALA A 357 -26.84 22.37 3.13
CA ALA A 357 -27.29 21.82 4.40
C ALA A 357 -26.15 21.29 5.28
N SER A 358 -25.03 20.87 4.69
CA SER A 358 -23.92 20.25 5.41
C SER A 358 -23.08 21.24 6.21
N ALA A 359 -22.12 20.70 6.98
CA ALA A 359 -21.14 21.48 7.72
C ALA A 359 -20.30 22.41 6.82
N ALA A 360 -20.08 22.03 5.56
CA ALA A 360 -19.28 22.79 4.59
C ALA A 360 -20.03 23.98 3.98
N ARG A 361 -21.30 24.24 4.35
CA ARG A 361 -22.15 25.28 3.75
C ARG A 361 -21.51 26.66 3.59
N LYS A 362 -20.65 27.07 4.54
CA LYS A 362 -20.00 28.39 4.50
C LYS A 362 -18.94 28.46 3.42
N GLU A 363 -18.15 27.40 3.28
CA GLU A 363 -17.10 27.27 2.27
C GLU A 363 -17.73 27.09 0.88
N LEU A 364 -18.83 26.32 0.79
CA LEU A 364 -19.53 26.08 -0.47
C LEU A 364 -20.19 27.33 -1.06
N GLN A 365 -20.76 28.22 -0.24
CA GLN A 365 -21.34 29.49 -0.70
C GLN A 365 -20.34 30.40 -1.45
N ASP A 366 -19.08 30.11 -1.23
CA ASP A 366 -17.95 30.90 -1.65
C ASP A 366 -17.25 30.31 -2.90
N CYS A 367 -17.54 29.07 -3.27
CA CYS A 367 -16.98 28.42 -4.45
C CYS A 367 -17.46 29.06 -5.76
N ALA A 368 -16.54 29.25 -6.70
CA ALA A 368 -16.80 29.74 -8.05
C ALA A 368 -16.81 28.62 -9.11
N THR A 369 -16.15 27.49 -8.83
CA THR A 369 -16.11 26.32 -9.72
C THR A 369 -16.58 25.05 -9.01
N HIS A 370 -16.98 24.05 -9.81
CA HIS A 370 -17.35 22.73 -9.26
C HIS A 370 -16.12 22.01 -8.67
N GLY A 371 -14.91 22.34 -9.14
CA GLY A 371 -13.67 21.85 -8.54
C GLY A 371 -13.46 22.39 -7.13
N GLU A 372 -13.61 23.70 -6.92
CA GLU A 372 -13.52 24.31 -5.59
C GLU A 372 -14.59 23.74 -4.64
N ALA A 373 -15.79 23.49 -5.16
CA ALA A 373 -16.85 22.85 -4.39
C ALA A 373 -16.48 21.40 -4.01
N LEU A 374 -15.94 20.61 -4.94
CA LEU A 374 -15.46 19.26 -4.63
C LEU A 374 -14.34 19.29 -3.57
N TRP A 375 -13.40 20.22 -3.68
CA TRP A 375 -12.35 20.43 -2.69
C TRP A 375 -12.93 20.73 -1.30
N ALA A 376 -13.89 21.66 -1.20
CA ALA A 376 -14.56 21.99 0.05
C ALA A 376 -15.40 20.81 0.61
N LEU A 377 -16.11 20.06 -0.23
CA LEU A 377 -16.88 18.88 0.16
C LEU A 377 -16.00 17.76 0.74
N LEU A 378 -14.75 17.69 0.31
CA LEU A 378 -13.73 16.78 0.82
C LEU A 378 -12.99 17.32 2.06
N GLY A 379 -13.43 18.46 2.62
CA GLY A 379 -12.82 19.06 3.81
C GLY A 379 -11.52 19.82 3.50
N GLY A 380 -11.32 20.22 2.24
CA GLY A 380 -10.17 20.98 1.80
C GLY A 380 -10.13 22.39 2.42
N ALA A 381 -9.48 22.51 3.57
CA ALA A 381 -9.16 23.79 4.21
C ALA A 381 -7.74 24.27 3.83
N LYS A 382 -7.33 25.44 4.35
CA LYS A 382 -6.07 26.13 4.03
C LYS A 382 -4.80 25.27 4.24
N ASP A 383 -4.86 24.30 5.14
CA ASP A 383 -3.74 23.43 5.56
C ASP A 383 -4.07 21.93 5.39
N ALA A 384 -5.10 21.58 4.63
CA ALA A 384 -5.51 20.18 4.46
C ALA A 384 -4.46 19.40 3.66
N SER A 385 -3.98 18.29 4.23
CA SER A 385 -3.06 17.38 3.55
C SER A 385 -3.81 16.45 2.60
N ALA A 386 -3.09 15.86 1.64
CA ALA A 386 -3.66 14.79 0.80
C ALA A 386 -4.20 13.63 1.65
N PHE A 387 -3.57 13.37 2.80
CA PHE A 387 -4.03 12.38 3.76
C PHE A 387 -5.40 12.71 4.37
N ASP A 388 -5.68 13.99 4.66
CA ASP A 388 -6.97 14.43 5.19
C ASP A 388 -8.09 14.28 4.14
N LEU A 389 -7.79 14.63 2.89
CA LEU A 389 -8.72 14.41 1.77
C LEU A 389 -9.02 12.92 1.57
N PHE A 390 -7.99 12.08 1.63
CA PHE A 390 -8.17 10.62 1.54
C PHE A 390 -8.97 10.06 2.71
N THR A 391 -8.75 10.59 3.92
CA THR A 391 -9.55 10.28 5.11
C THR A 391 -11.01 10.55 4.85
N ARG A 392 -11.33 11.72 4.32
CA ARG A 392 -12.70 12.08 3.99
C ARG A 392 -13.31 11.18 2.91
N LEU A 393 -12.55 10.86 1.85
CA LEU A 393 -12.99 9.93 0.81
C LEU A 393 -13.27 8.53 1.36
N LEU A 394 -12.40 8.03 2.23
CA LEU A 394 -12.56 6.73 2.88
C LEU A 394 -13.82 6.69 3.74
N GLU A 395 -14.05 7.69 4.58
CA GLU A 395 -15.27 7.80 5.40
C GLU A 395 -16.52 7.77 4.52
N LEU A 396 -16.55 8.58 3.46
CA LEU A 396 -17.68 8.68 2.55
C LEU A 396 -17.94 7.38 1.78
N ASN A 397 -16.88 6.64 1.42
CA ASN A 397 -17.00 5.32 0.81
C ASN A 397 -17.54 4.28 1.80
N GLN A 398 -17.06 4.29 3.06
CA GLN A 398 -17.48 3.35 4.10
C GLN A 398 -18.95 3.53 4.51
N VAL A 399 -19.42 4.78 4.61
CA VAL A 399 -20.84 5.07 4.89
C VAL A 399 -21.75 4.91 3.67
N GLY A 400 -21.19 4.55 2.51
CA GLY A 400 -21.95 4.21 1.31
C GLY A 400 -22.43 5.41 0.48
N LEU A 401 -21.80 6.59 0.60
CA LEU A 401 -22.12 7.72 -0.27
C LEU A 401 -21.82 7.37 -1.74
N PHE A 402 -20.68 6.73 -1.99
CA PHE A 402 -20.24 6.27 -3.30
C PHE A 402 -19.54 4.90 -3.24
N GLU A 403 -19.64 4.13 -4.33
CA GLU A 403 -19.07 2.79 -4.48
C GLU A 403 -17.79 2.80 -5.34
N ASP A 404 -17.68 3.74 -6.30
CA ASP A 404 -16.56 3.84 -7.24
C ASP A 404 -16.33 5.29 -7.68
N ILE A 405 -15.10 5.58 -8.13
CA ILE A 405 -14.68 6.89 -8.64
C ILE A 405 -14.24 6.71 -10.10
N GLN A 406 -14.64 7.64 -10.96
CA GLN A 406 -14.17 7.75 -12.33
C GLN A 406 -13.32 9.00 -12.45
N ILE A 407 -12.10 8.85 -12.97
CA ILE A 407 -11.17 9.97 -13.11
C ILE A 407 -10.92 10.22 -14.59
N ARG A 408 -11.02 11.48 -15.01
CA ARG A 408 -10.64 11.92 -16.35
C ARG A 408 -9.47 12.89 -16.28
N LEU A 409 -8.46 12.62 -17.09
CA LEU A 409 -7.21 13.34 -17.11
C LEU A 409 -6.86 13.75 -18.53
N ARG A 410 -6.08 14.82 -18.67
CA ARG A 410 -5.50 15.20 -19.95
C ARG A 410 -4.10 14.64 -20.08
N ARG A 411 -3.77 14.05 -21.23
CA ARG A 411 -2.47 13.38 -21.45
C ARG A 411 -1.33 14.32 -21.83
N ALA A 412 -1.62 15.33 -22.63
CA ALA A 412 -0.65 16.31 -23.12
C ALA A 412 -1.13 17.74 -22.83
N PRO A 413 -0.24 18.75 -22.83
CA PRO A 413 -0.64 20.15 -22.79
C PRO A 413 -1.65 20.47 -23.91
N VAL A 414 -2.45 21.51 -23.75
CA VAL A 414 -3.35 21.96 -24.82
C VAL A 414 -2.48 22.51 -25.98
N PRO A 415 -2.68 22.05 -27.23
CA PRO A 415 -1.97 22.62 -28.38
C PRO A 415 -2.22 24.12 -28.44
N GLY A 416 -1.16 24.92 -28.29
CA GLY A 416 -1.23 26.38 -28.13
C GLY A 416 -0.27 26.95 -27.07
N ASP A 417 0.12 26.15 -26.06
CA ASP A 417 1.11 26.57 -25.04
C ASP A 417 2.56 26.21 -25.42
N VAL A 418 2.75 25.30 -26.38
CA VAL A 418 4.05 24.89 -26.96
C VAL A 418 3.81 24.52 -28.44
N ASP A 419 4.81 24.69 -29.31
CA ASP A 419 4.82 24.32 -30.75
C ASP A 419 4.56 22.81 -30.98
N MET A 420 3.34 22.36 -30.69
CA MET A 420 2.84 21.00 -30.91
C MET A 420 1.72 21.05 -31.94
N THR A 421 1.80 20.21 -32.96
CA THR A 421 0.76 20.07 -33.98
C THR A 421 -0.47 19.38 -33.40
N GLU A 422 -1.68 19.86 -33.72
CA GLU A 422 -2.98 19.27 -33.31
C GLU A 422 -3.10 17.76 -33.59
N ALA A 423 -2.28 17.22 -34.50
CA ALA A 423 -2.26 15.81 -34.86
C ALA A 423 -1.74 14.86 -33.76
N ASP A 424 -1.00 15.36 -32.76
CA ASP A 424 -0.44 14.55 -31.66
C ASP A 424 -1.22 14.69 -30.33
N ASP A 425 -2.32 15.44 -30.31
CA ASP A 425 -3.15 15.63 -29.12
C ASP A 425 -4.12 14.45 -28.92
N ILE A 426 -3.77 13.56 -28.00
CA ILE A 426 -4.64 12.45 -27.57
C ILE A 426 -5.85 12.98 -26.76
N GLY A 427 -5.79 14.19 -26.22
CA GLY A 427 -6.88 14.86 -25.53
C GLY A 427 -7.12 14.35 -24.10
N VAL A 428 -8.40 14.23 -23.74
CA VAL A 428 -8.86 13.79 -22.41
C VAL A 428 -9.13 12.30 -22.44
N LEU A 429 -8.52 11.58 -21.51
CA LEU A 429 -8.68 10.14 -21.34
C LEU A 429 -9.39 9.85 -20.02
N ARG A 430 -10.13 8.73 -20.00
CA ARG A 430 -10.56 8.11 -18.76
C ARG A 430 -9.40 7.34 -18.15
N TYR A 431 -9.35 7.26 -16.83
CA TYR A 431 -8.36 6.45 -16.13
C TYR A 431 -8.34 4.99 -16.63
N GLU A 432 -9.51 4.44 -16.94
CA GLU A 432 -9.65 3.08 -17.48
C GLU A 432 -9.14 2.91 -18.92
N GLU A 433 -8.84 3.99 -19.64
CA GLU A 433 -8.26 3.95 -21.00
C GLU A 433 -6.73 3.97 -21.00
N LEU A 434 -6.11 4.21 -19.84
CA LEU A 434 -4.67 4.05 -19.66
C LEU A 434 -4.29 2.57 -19.70
N SER A 435 -3.03 2.27 -20.06
CA SER A 435 -2.53 0.90 -19.95
C SER A 435 -2.55 0.41 -18.50
N ASP A 436 -2.71 -0.90 -18.29
CA ASP A 436 -2.68 -1.49 -16.95
C ASP A 436 -1.42 -1.08 -16.17
N GLY A 437 -0.27 -0.99 -16.85
CA GLY A 437 0.98 -0.51 -16.25
C GLY A 437 0.90 0.95 -15.79
N GLU A 438 0.37 1.86 -16.60
CA GLU A 438 0.20 3.27 -16.25
C GLU A 438 -0.78 3.44 -15.08
N GLN A 439 -1.93 2.76 -15.10
CA GLN A 439 -2.91 2.80 -14.00
C GLN A 439 -2.27 2.34 -12.69
N MET A 440 -1.59 1.19 -12.72
CA MET A 440 -0.95 0.62 -11.55
C MET A 440 0.17 1.50 -11.00
N VAL A 441 0.99 2.12 -11.87
CA VAL A 441 2.03 3.07 -11.45
C VAL A 441 1.37 4.28 -10.77
N LEU A 442 0.41 4.94 -11.41
CA LEU A 442 -0.22 6.15 -10.86
C LEU A 442 -0.86 5.90 -9.50
N GLY A 443 -1.68 4.86 -9.38
CA GLY A 443 -2.35 4.53 -8.13
C GLY A 443 -1.37 4.20 -6.99
N ARG A 444 -0.30 3.45 -7.27
CA ARG A 444 0.68 3.05 -6.26
C ARG A 444 1.59 4.18 -5.83
N MET A 445 2.03 5.01 -6.78
CA MET A 445 2.87 6.16 -6.47
C MET A 445 2.12 7.24 -5.70
N ALA A 446 0.83 7.40 -5.97
CA ALA A 446 -0.03 8.24 -5.17
C ALA A 446 -0.04 7.82 -3.68
N LEU A 447 0.15 6.54 -3.34
CA LEU A 447 0.23 6.11 -1.93
C LEU A 447 1.42 6.67 -1.18
N PHE A 448 2.56 6.88 -1.87
CA PHE A 448 3.74 7.47 -1.24
C PHE A 448 3.51 8.96 -0.98
N HIS A 449 3.05 9.68 -1.99
CA HIS A 449 2.74 11.11 -1.87
C HIS A 449 1.55 11.41 -0.95
N LEU A 450 0.61 10.48 -0.82
CA LEU A 450 -0.50 10.55 0.13
C LEU A 450 0.01 10.72 1.58
N LEU A 451 1.15 10.11 1.90
CA LEU A 451 1.75 10.15 3.23
C LEU A 451 2.81 11.25 3.38
N GLN A 452 2.92 12.16 2.43
CA GLN A 452 3.84 13.28 2.51
C GLN A 452 3.52 14.13 3.74
N GLY A 453 4.51 14.34 4.61
CA GLY A 453 4.35 15.05 5.89
C GLY A 453 3.74 14.22 7.03
N GLN A 454 3.23 13.02 6.75
CA GLN A 454 2.73 12.11 7.79
C GLN A 454 3.88 11.42 8.50
N GLN A 455 3.76 11.32 9.82
CA GLN A 455 4.72 10.66 10.71
C GLN A 455 4.10 9.40 11.28
N ASP A 456 4.90 8.40 11.62
CA ASP A 456 4.46 7.15 12.24
C ASP A 456 3.54 6.28 11.37
N ALA A 457 3.66 6.32 10.04
CA ALA A 457 2.94 5.44 9.14
C ALA A 457 3.72 4.15 8.82
N LEU A 458 3.00 3.05 8.60
CA LEU A 458 3.50 1.77 8.09
C LEU A 458 2.84 1.42 6.76
N LEU A 459 3.63 1.21 5.72
CA LEU A 459 3.18 0.70 4.42
C LEU A 459 3.64 -0.74 4.25
N LEU A 460 2.70 -1.63 3.93
CA LEU A 460 2.93 -3.03 3.62
C LEU A 460 2.59 -3.24 2.14
N LEU A 461 3.60 -3.33 1.30
CA LEU A 461 3.44 -3.40 -0.16
C LEU A 461 3.87 -4.77 -0.66
N ASP A 462 2.93 -5.55 -1.18
CA ASP A 462 3.19 -6.89 -1.70
C ASP A 462 3.32 -6.84 -3.22
N GLU A 463 4.56 -6.99 -3.70
CA GLU A 463 4.98 -6.89 -5.11
C GLU A 463 4.47 -5.63 -5.82
N PRO A 464 4.66 -4.41 -5.26
CA PRO A 464 4.16 -3.16 -5.83
C PRO A 464 4.79 -2.82 -7.18
N GLU A 465 5.87 -3.48 -7.60
CA GLU A 465 6.53 -3.29 -8.88
C GLU A 465 5.96 -4.15 -10.02
N THR A 466 5.02 -5.06 -9.72
CA THR A 466 4.41 -5.93 -10.74
C THR A 466 3.67 -5.08 -11.76
N HIS A 467 3.94 -5.26 -13.06
CA HIS A 467 3.51 -4.40 -14.20
C HIS A 467 4.33 -3.13 -14.46
N PHE A 468 5.36 -2.85 -13.65
CA PHE A 468 6.28 -1.76 -13.98
C PHE A 468 7.24 -2.16 -15.08
N ASN A 469 7.58 -1.21 -15.95
CA ASN A 469 8.71 -1.35 -16.85
C ASN A 469 10.02 -1.23 -16.06
N ASP A 470 11.14 -1.59 -16.68
CA ASP A 470 12.43 -1.61 -15.99
C ASP A 470 12.91 -0.22 -15.57
N LYS A 471 12.43 0.86 -16.20
CA LYS A 471 12.74 2.23 -15.77
C LYS A 471 12.10 2.49 -14.40
N TRP A 472 10.80 2.28 -14.28
CA TRP A 472 10.06 2.48 -13.02
C TRP A 472 10.51 1.56 -11.89
N LYS A 473 10.96 0.34 -12.20
CA LYS A 473 11.54 -0.56 -11.19
C LYS A 473 12.82 -0.02 -10.57
N ARG A 474 13.62 0.74 -11.33
CA ARG A 474 14.86 1.36 -10.82
C ARG A 474 14.58 2.60 -9.99
N GLU A 475 13.50 3.32 -10.30
CA GLU A 475 13.16 4.60 -9.64
C GLU A 475 12.27 4.41 -8.39
N ILE A 476 11.90 3.18 -8.01
CA ILE A 476 10.93 2.98 -6.91
C ILE A 476 11.43 3.51 -5.57
N VAL A 477 12.73 3.36 -5.27
CA VAL A 477 13.33 3.87 -4.02
C VAL A 477 13.40 5.39 -4.05
N ASP A 478 13.83 5.98 -5.16
CA ASP A 478 13.86 7.43 -5.38
C ASP A 478 12.47 8.06 -5.16
N ILE A 479 11.40 7.45 -5.69
CA ILE A 479 10.04 7.97 -5.53
C ILE A 479 9.61 7.95 -4.05
N ILE A 480 9.96 6.89 -3.31
CA ILE A 480 9.65 6.80 -1.88
C ILE A 480 10.44 7.86 -1.11
N ASP A 481 11.70 8.08 -1.45
CA ASP A 481 12.55 9.10 -0.83
C ASP A 481 12.01 10.51 -1.05
N ASP A 482 11.64 10.84 -2.29
CA ASP A 482 11.08 12.13 -2.66
C ASP A 482 9.77 12.41 -1.92
N ALA A 483 8.94 11.38 -1.70
CA ALA A 483 7.64 11.53 -1.07
C ALA A 483 7.71 11.55 0.47
N ILE A 484 8.45 10.61 1.08
CA ILE A 484 8.43 10.34 2.52
C ILE A 484 9.81 10.07 3.13
N GLY A 485 10.92 10.30 2.43
CA GLY A 485 12.28 10.03 2.95
C GLY A 485 12.64 10.77 4.24
N ASN A 486 12.06 11.97 4.43
CA ASN A 486 12.27 12.86 5.59
C ASN A 486 11.19 12.72 6.67
N THR A 487 10.38 11.65 6.64
CA THR A 487 9.42 11.37 7.71
C THR A 487 9.76 10.06 8.39
N SER A 488 9.46 9.95 9.69
CA SER A 488 9.56 8.70 10.44
C SER A 488 8.45 7.74 10.00
N ASN A 489 8.56 7.19 8.79
CA ASN A 489 7.68 6.17 8.25
C ASN A 489 8.45 4.88 7.98
N ASP A 490 7.71 3.78 7.85
CA ASP A 490 8.27 2.46 7.60
C ASP A 490 7.58 1.82 6.40
N VAL A 491 8.36 1.37 5.43
CA VAL A 491 7.87 0.79 4.17
C VAL A 491 8.45 -0.61 4.04
N LEU A 492 7.59 -1.62 4.13
CA LEU A 492 7.94 -3.02 3.94
C LEU A 492 7.43 -3.51 2.59
N ILE A 493 8.36 -3.78 1.67
CA ILE A 493 8.08 -4.16 0.28
C ILE A 493 8.44 -5.63 0.08
N SER A 494 7.49 -6.47 -0.31
CA SER A 494 7.84 -7.79 -0.85
C SER A 494 8.19 -7.65 -2.33
N THR A 495 9.28 -8.28 -2.77
CA THR A 495 9.71 -8.21 -4.18
C THR A 495 10.34 -9.51 -4.66
N HIS A 496 10.19 -9.74 -5.97
CA HIS A 496 10.92 -10.75 -6.73
C HIS A 496 11.87 -10.14 -7.78
N SER A 497 12.01 -8.82 -7.79
CA SER A 497 12.73 -8.10 -8.84
C SER A 497 14.18 -7.85 -8.46
N ALA A 498 15.10 -8.53 -9.14
CA ALA A 498 16.52 -8.22 -9.04
C ALA A 498 16.86 -6.79 -9.49
N ILE A 499 16.03 -6.18 -10.35
CA ILE A 499 16.22 -4.80 -10.80
C ILE A 499 15.99 -3.83 -9.64
N VAL A 500 14.93 -4.02 -8.86
CA VAL A 500 14.66 -3.20 -7.67
C VAL A 500 15.81 -3.32 -6.67
N LEU A 501 16.27 -4.55 -6.41
CA LEU A 501 17.35 -4.79 -5.44
C LEU A 501 18.71 -4.21 -5.84
N SER A 502 18.92 -3.87 -7.11
CA SER A 502 20.16 -3.21 -7.55
C SER A 502 20.33 -1.79 -6.97
N ASP A 503 19.25 -1.20 -6.45
CA ASP A 503 19.24 0.13 -5.82
C ASP A 503 19.07 0.08 -4.29
N VAL A 504 19.23 -1.10 -3.69
CA VAL A 504 18.95 -1.36 -2.27
C VAL A 504 20.21 -1.86 -1.59
N PHE A 505 20.48 -1.42 -0.36
CA PHE A 505 21.60 -1.95 0.43
C PHE A 505 21.24 -3.28 1.06
N ASN A 506 22.22 -4.15 1.27
CA ASN A 506 22.00 -5.51 1.74
C ASN A 506 21.40 -5.58 3.16
N ASN A 507 21.68 -4.59 4.01
CA ASN A 507 21.07 -4.44 5.33
C ASN A 507 19.58 -4.02 5.28
N GLU A 508 19.10 -3.45 4.17
CA GLU A 508 17.69 -3.13 3.96
C GLU A 508 16.89 -4.38 3.50
N ILE A 509 17.55 -5.52 3.28
CA ILE A 509 16.95 -6.74 2.73
C ILE A 509 16.78 -7.82 3.81
N VAL A 510 15.56 -8.33 3.93
CA VAL A 510 15.19 -9.51 4.71
C VAL A 510 14.93 -10.67 3.74
N MET A 511 15.81 -11.67 3.73
CA MET A 511 15.66 -12.86 2.88
C MET A 511 14.84 -13.94 3.59
N VAL A 512 13.67 -14.25 3.05
CA VAL A 512 12.78 -15.34 3.48
C VAL A 512 13.08 -16.59 2.65
N GLN A 513 13.49 -17.66 3.34
CA GLN A 513 13.84 -18.93 2.72
C GLN A 513 12.89 -20.03 3.16
N LYS A 514 12.54 -20.91 2.22
CA LYS A 514 11.77 -22.10 2.51
C LYS A 514 12.70 -23.20 3.03
N THR A 515 12.38 -23.77 4.17
CA THR A 515 13.10 -24.89 4.79
C THR A 515 12.20 -26.12 4.87
N ALA A 516 12.76 -27.29 5.22
CA ALA A 516 11.98 -28.51 5.42
C ALA A 516 10.95 -28.39 6.56
N GLN A 517 11.18 -27.49 7.51
CA GLN A 517 10.33 -27.27 8.69
C GLN A 517 9.42 -26.03 8.56
N GLY A 518 9.38 -25.37 7.40
CA GLY A 518 8.56 -24.19 7.15
C GLY A 518 9.32 -23.09 6.42
N SER A 519 9.37 -21.89 7.01
CA SER A 519 10.05 -20.72 6.47
C SER A 519 10.88 -20.03 7.54
N THR A 520 12.09 -19.60 7.17
CA THR A 520 13.00 -18.83 8.05
C THR A 520 13.42 -17.53 7.38
N ALA A 521 13.86 -16.55 8.17
CA ALA A 521 14.44 -15.31 7.67
C ALA A 521 15.93 -15.28 7.98
N ARG A 522 16.69 -14.63 7.10
CA ARG A 522 18.08 -14.24 7.33
C ARG A 522 18.35 -12.88 6.68
N ASN A 523 19.40 -12.22 7.12
CA ASN A 523 19.91 -11.06 6.41
C ASN A 523 20.71 -11.48 5.16
N VAL A 524 20.86 -10.56 4.22
CA VAL A 524 21.72 -10.75 3.05
C VAL A 524 23.10 -10.19 3.36
N ASP A 525 24.12 -11.03 3.28
CA ASP A 525 25.50 -10.64 3.57
C ASP A 525 26.19 -10.06 2.33
N GLU A 526 25.75 -10.49 1.15
CA GLU A 526 26.26 -10.05 -0.14
C GLU A 526 25.89 -8.58 -0.42
N PRO A 527 26.82 -7.71 -0.83
CA PRO A 527 26.51 -6.35 -1.24
C PRO A 527 25.56 -6.34 -2.44
N THR A 528 24.45 -5.61 -2.34
CA THR A 528 23.42 -5.56 -3.39
C THR A 528 23.39 -4.23 -4.14
N PHE A 529 23.67 -3.11 -3.47
CA PHE A 529 23.65 -1.78 -4.05
C PHE A 529 24.64 -1.64 -5.22
N GLY A 530 24.16 -1.18 -6.38
CA GLY A 530 24.93 -1.03 -7.62
C GLY A 530 25.31 -2.34 -8.31
N THR A 531 24.81 -3.49 -7.83
CA THR A 531 25.13 -4.81 -8.41
C THR A 531 24.30 -5.07 -9.66
N ASP A 532 24.92 -5.70 -10.67
CA ASP A 532 24.20 -6.10 -11.88
C ASP A 532 23.01 -7.01 -11.54
N PRO A 533 21.79 -6.74 -12.07
CA PRO A 533 20.62 -7.55 -11.76
C PRO A 533 20.80 -9.04 -12.04
N SER A 534 21.59 -9.41 -13.05
CA SER A 534 21.85 -10.81 -13.38
C SER A 534 22.71 -11.49 -12.32
N ALA A 535 23.64 -10.76 -11.70
CA ALA A 535 24.41 -11.27 -10.56
C ALA A 535 23.54 -11.42 -9.31
N LEU A 536 22.58 -10.53 -9.09
CA LEU A 536 21.60 -10.63 -8.00
C LEU A 536 20.64 -11.82 -8.18
N MET A 537 20.24 -12.14 -9.42
CA MET A 537 19.48 -13.36 -9.72
C MET A 537 20.22 -14.63 -9.27
N MET A 538 21.52 -14.68 -9.49
CA MET A 538 22.35 -15.82 -9.08
C MET A 538 22.57 -15.86 -7.56
N THR A 539 22.99 -14.74 -6.98
CA THR A 539 23.46 -14.67 -5.58
C THR A 539 22.31 -14.61 -4.57
N VAL A 540 21.30 -13.77 -4.82
CA VAL A 540 20.18 -13.55 -3.88
C VAL A 540 19.04 -14.53 -4.16
N PHE A 541 18.67 -14.70 -5.43
CA PHE A 541 17.53 -15.55 -5.80
C PHE A 541 17.91 -17.02 -6.05
N GLY A 542 19.20 -17.34 -6.13
CA GLY A 542 19.67 -18.71 -6.35
C GLY A 542 19.29 -19.27 -7.71
N ALA A 543 19.19 -18.43 -8.74
CA ALA A 543 19.00 -18.90 -10.11
C ALA A 543 20.22 -19.73 -10.56
N ASP A 544 19.98 -20.75 -11.39
CA ASP A 544 21.07 -21.56 -11.97
C ASP A 544 21.90 -20.77 -12.99
N ASP A 545 21.28 -19.77 -13.64
CA ASP A 545 21.93 -18.91 -14.62
C ASP A 545 21.26 -17.52 -14.72
N SER A 546 22.03 -16.58 -15.23
CA SER A 546 21.67 -15.22 -15.65
C SER A 546 20.84 -15.14 -16.94
N ILE A 547 20.87 -16.19 -17.77
CA ILE A 547 20.18 -16.22 -19.06
C ILE A 547 19.05 -17.24 -19.08
N GLY A 548 18.15 -17.11 -20.07
CA GLY A 548 17.05 -18.04 -20.24
C GLY A 548 17.53 -19.47 -20.49
N LYS A 549 16.88 -20.44 -19.83
CA LYS A 549 17.21 -21.88 -19.88
C LYS A 549 17.43 -22.44 -21.30
N ARG A 550 16.61 -22.04 -22.28
CA ARG A 550 16.79 -22.46 -23.68
C ARG A 550 18.14 -22.02 -24.26
N ALA A 551 18.56 -20.79 -23.97
CA ALA A 551 19.82 -20.25 -24.46
C ALA A 551 20.98 -20.94 -23.74
N GLN A 552 20.88 -21.12 -22.42
CA GLN A 552 21.85 -21.87 -21.62
C GLN A 552 22.06 -23.29 -22.17
N GLU A 553 21.00 -24.11 -22.26
CA GLU A 553 21.08 -25.50 -22.74
C GLU A 553 21.66 -25.58 -24.16
N PHE A 554 21.29 -24.65 -25.03
CA PHE A 554 21.81 -24.59 -26.40
C PHE A 554 23.31 -24.25 -26.43
N ILE A 555 23.74 -23.24 -25.67
CA ILE A 555 25.14 -22.78 -25.64
C ILE A 555 26.02 -23.81 -24.94
N GLU A 556 25.63 -24.30 -23.76
CA GLU A 556 26.36 -25.34 -23.05
C GLU A 556 26.42 -26.64 -23.85
N GLY A 557 25.34 -27.02 -24.52
CA GLY A 557 25.31 -28.18 -25.42
C GLY A 557 26.33 -28.05 -26.55
N LYS A 558 26.41 -26.87 -27.18
CA LYS A 558 27.43 -26.56 -28.20
C LYS A 558 28.84 -26.59 -27.62
N LEU A 559 29.07 -26.00 -26.45
CA LEU A 559 30.38 -25.98 -25.78
C LEU A 559 30.88 -27.38 -25.39
N ARG A 560 29.99 -28.28 -24.95
CA ARG A 560 30.38 -29.66 -24.57
C ARG A 560 30.75 -30.53 -25.77
N GLN A 561 30.18 -30.25 -26.95
CA GLN A 561 30.42 -31.01 -28.20
C GLN A 561 31.50 -30.37 -29.08
N ALA A 562 32.09 -29.27 -28.62
CA ALA A 562 33.02 -28.43 -29.35
C ALA A 562 34.38 -29.15 -29.52
N THR A 563 34.77 -29.44 -30.77
CA THR A 563 36.05 -30.11 -31.09
C THR A 563 37.02 -29.22 -31.88
N GLY A 564 36.56 -28.05 -32.33
CA GLY A 564 37.38 -27.05 -33.03
C GLY A 564 37.48 -27.27 -34.53
N THR A 565 36.53 -27.98 -35.15
CA THR A 565 36.54 -28.19 -36.60
C THR A 565 36.25 -26.89 -37.37
N GLN A 566 36.71 -26.79 -38.62
CA GLN A 566 36.48 -25.61 -39.45
C GLN A 566 34.98 -25.31 -39.65
N ALA A 567 34.14 -26.34 -39.68
CA ALA A 567 32.68 -26.19 -39.75
C ALA A 567 32.10 -25.60 -38.46
N GLU A 568 32.59 -26.06 -37.30
CA GLU A 568 32.19 -25.53 -35.99
C GLU A 568 32.62 -24.08 -35.80
N ILE A 569 33.82 -23.70 -36.23
CA ILE A 569 34.32 -22.31 -36.20
C ILE A 569 33.35 -21.38 -36.95
N VAL A 570 32.97 -21.74 -38.18
CA VAL A 570 32.02 -20.96 -38.99
C VAL A 570 30.64 -20.91 -38.34
N ASP A 571 30.16 -22.02 -37.77
CA ASP A 571 28.88 -22.06 -37.07
C ASP A 571 28.88 -21.22 -35.78
N LEU A 572 30.00 -21.21 -35.03
CA LEU A 572 30.16 -20.39 -33.82
C LEU A 572 30.15 -18.90 -34.17
N GLU A 573 30.78 -18.50 -35.27
CA GLU A 573 30.77 -17.12 -35.77
C GLU A 573 29.35 -16.66 -36.10
N ARG A 574 28.59 -17.48 -36.84
CA ARG A 574 27.18 -17.17 -37.15
C ARG A 574 26.34 -17.06 -35.89
N LEU A 575 26.63 -17.88 -34.87
CA LEU A 575 25.94 -17.82 -33.59
C LEU A 575 26.30 -16.53 -32.83
N ILE A 576 27.58 -16.23 -32.65
CA ILE A 576 28.08 -15.01 -31.97
C ILE A 576 27.51 -13.76 -32.64
N ALA A 577 27.41 -13.74 -33.97
CA ALA A 577 26.83 -12.62 -34.72
C ALA A 577 25.34 -12.38 -34.42
N ARG A 578 24.61 -13.41 -33.96
CA ARG A 578 23.19 -13.35 -33.60
C ARG A 578 22.94 -13.21 -32.10
N MET A 579 23.99 -13.28 -31.26
CA MET A 579 23.88 -13.16 -29.81
C MET A 579 23.99 -11.71 -29.34
N GLY A 580 23.22 -11.36 -28.30
CA GLY A 580 23.41 -10.11 -27.55
C GLY A 580 24.74 -10.08 -26.80
N SER A 581 25.11 -8.92 -26.22
CA SER A 581 26.25 -8.81 -25.31
C SER A 581 26.02 -9.64 -24.04
N GLY A 582 27.09 -10.14 -23.42
CA GLY A 582 27.03 -10.88 -22.15
C GLY A 582 28.15 -11.90 -21.98
N PHE A 583 28.20 -12.52 -20.81
CA PHE A 583 29.22 -13.50 -20.42
C PHE A 583 29.42 -14.61 -21.46
N TYR A 584 28.34 -15.31 -21.84
CA TYR A 584 28.39 -16.41 -22.81
C TYR A 584 28.92 -16.00 -24.19
N ARG A 585 28.63 -14.77 -24.65
CA ARG A 585 29.17 -14.28 -25.91
C ARG A 585 30.68 -14.05 -25.82
N SER A 586 31.15 -13.54 -24.68
CA SER A 586 32.58 -13.38 -24.41
C SER A 586 33.29 -14.72 -24.35
N GLU A 587 32.74 -15.71 -23.64
CA GLU A 587 33.29 -17.07 -23.57
C GLU A 587 33.40 -17.75 -24.94
N LEU A 588 32.34 -17.67 -25.75
CA LEU A 588 32.36 -18.20 -27.12
C LEU A 588 33.38 -17.49 -28.00
N ARG A 589 33.60 -16.18 -27.82
CA ARG A 589 34.65 -15.43 -28.53
C ARG A 589 36.04 -15.85 -28.11
N THR A 590 36.27 -16.03 -26.81
CA THR A 590 37.54 -16.54 -26.28
C THR A 590 37.85 -17.92 -26.86
N LEU A 591 36.87 -18.81 -26.87
CA LEU A 591 36.99 -20.14 -27.47
C LEU A 591 37.24 -20.11 -28.98
N LEU A 592 36.54 -19.23 -29.72
CA LEU A 592 36.78 -19.00 -31.13
C LEU A 592 38.22 -18.51 -31.41
N ASN A 593 38.73 -17.60 -30.58
CA ASN A 593 40.09 -17.06 -30.70
C ASN A 593 41.14 -18.15 -30.41
N MET A 594 40.93 -18.97 -29.39
CA MET A 594 41.80 -20.11 -29.08
C MET A 594 41.87 -21.09 -30.26
N TRP A 595 40.74 -21.42 -30.88
CA TRP A 595 40.70 -22.32 -32.04
C TRP A 595 41.36 -21.75 -33.30
N ARG A 596 41.38 -20.42 -33.44
CA ARG A 596 42.06 -19.74 -34.54
C ARG A 596 43.57 -19.59 -34.31
N GLY A 597 44.10 -20.07 -33.19
CA GLY A 597 45.52 -20.00 -32.85
C GLY A 597 45.97 -18.60 -32.42
N GLY A 598 45.07 -17.77 -31.89
CA GLY A 598 45.43 -16.46 -31.34
C GLY A 598 45.91 -16.57 -29.90
N ASP A 599 47.19 -16.29 -29.66
CA ASP A 599 47.67 -15.87 -28.33
C ASP A 599 46.88 -14.60 -27.91
N ALA A 600 46.47 -14.59 -26.63
CA ALA A 600 45.63 -13.57 -26.00
C ALA A 600 46.20 -12.15 -26.05
#